data_AF-A0A0F2T7F6-F1
#
_entry.id   AF-A0A0F2T7F6-F1
#
_cell.length_a   1.000
_cell.length_b   1.000
_cell.length_c   1.000
_cell.angle_alpha   90.00
_cell.angle_beta   90.00
_cell.angle_gamma   90.00
#
_symmetry.space_group_name_H-M   'P 1'
#
loop_
_entity.id
_entity.type
_entity.pdbx_description
1 polymer ?
#
loop_
_entity_poly.entity_id
_entity_poly.type
_entity_poly.pdbx_seq_one_letter_code
_entity_poly.pdbx_strand_id
1 'polypeptide(L)'
;DVAAVLVTSSGEGKEVAARVALRLGSGIITDAVDVRAGEGGPVATQSVFAASYTVDSRVSTGVPVITVKPNSVAPEAAPAAGAVENVSVEFTGNAAKVVSRTPR
;
A
#
# COMPACT_ATOMS: atom_id res chain seq x y z
N ASP A 1 7.63 2.78 16.44
CA ASP A 1 6.87 1.79 15.65
C ASP A 1 6.27 2.43 14.41
N VAL A 2 6.22 1.68 13.30
CA VAL A 2 5.68 2.16 12.01
C VAL A 2 4.15 2.30 12.13
N ALA A 3 3.62 3.50 11.87
CA ALA A 3 2.19 3.78 11.98
C ALA A 3 1.36 3.25 10.80
N ALA A 4 1.92 3.23 9.59
CA ALA A 4 1.36 2.63 8.38
C ALA A 4 2.41 2.54 7.27
N VAL A 5 2.13 1.71 6.26
CA VAL A 5 2.83 1.68 4.97
C VAL A 5 1.91 2.28 3.91
N LEU A 6 2.32 3.39 3.29
CA LEU A 6 1.58 4.04 2.21
C LEU A 6 2.23 3.74 0.86
N VAL A 7 1.44 3.29 -0.11
CA VAL A 7 1.89 2.95 -1.47
C VAL A 7 0.98 3.61 -2.50
N THR A 8 1.49 4.05 -3.64
CA THR A 8 0.63 4.54 -4.73
C THR A 8 -0.27 3.42 -5.26
N SER A 9 -1.55 3.71 -5.48
CA SER A 9 -2.54 2.73 -5.94
C SER A 9 -2.48 2.44 -7.45
N SER A 10 -1.30 2.03 -7.94
CA SER A 10 -1.09 1.52 -9.30
C SER A 10 -1.27 -0.01 -9.36
N GLY A 11 -1.23 -0.60 -10.57
CA GLY A 11 -1.26 -2.07 -10.71
C GLY A 11 -0.11 -2.75 -9.96
N GLU A 12 1.11 -2.27 -10.16
CA GLU A 12 2.29 -2.75 -9.42
C GLU A 12 2.22 -2.41 -7.93
N GLY A 13 1.79 -1.20 -7.58
CA GLY A 13 1.71 -0.77 -6.17
C GLY A 13 0.73 -1.62 -5.36
N LYS A 14 -0.40 -2.02 -5.95
CA LYS A 14 -1.36 -2.94 -5.32
C LYS A 14 -0.77 -4.34 -5.14
N GLU A 15 -0.02 -4.86 -6.11
CA GLU A 15 0.69 -6.15 -5.99
C GLU A 15 1.74 -6.13 -4.87
N VAL A 16 2.53 -5.06 -4.80
CA VAL A 16 3.53 -4.87 -3.74
C VAL A 16 2.84 -4.76 -2.39
N ALA A 17 1.81 -3.92 -2.25
CA ALA A 17 1.07 -3.72 -1.02
C ALA A 17 0.45 -5.03 -0.51
N ALA A 18 -0.17 -5.82 -1.39
CA ALA A 18 -0.75 -7.11 -1.02
C ALA A 18 0.31 -8.09 -0.48
N ARG A 19 1.47 -8.17 -1.14
CA ARG A 19 2.58 -9.04 -0.69
C ARG A 19 3.19 -8.57 0.62
N VAL A 20 3.30 -7.26 0.83
CA VAL A 20 3.76 -6.67 2.10
C VAL A 20 2.77 -6.98 3.21
N ALA A 21 1.47 -6.71 3.01
CA ALA A 21 0.43 -6.99 3.99
C ALA A 21 0.41 -8.47 4.39
N LEU A 22 0.49 -9.37 3.40
CA LEU A 22 0.57 -10.81 3.63
C LEU A 22 1.79 -11.20 4.48
N ARG A 23 2.99 -10.72 4.11
CA ARG A 23 4.23 -11.05 4.84
C ARG A 23 4.25 -10.50 6.26
N LEU A 24 3.58 -9.38 6.50
CA LEU A 24 3.46 -8.75 7.81
C LEU A 24 2.30 -9.33 8.65
N GLY A 25 1.46 -10.22 8.10
CA GLY A 25 0.25 -10.69 8.77
C GLY A 25 -0.74 -9.55 9.04
N SER A 26 -0.80 -8.57 8.15
CA SER A 26 -1.56 -7.34 8.31
C SER A 26 -2.75 -7.23 7.36
N GLY A 27 -3.69 -6.35 7.68
CA GLY A 27 -4.75 -5.94 6.75
C GLY A 27 -4.26 -4.94 5.69
N ILE A 28 -5.02 -4.86 4.60
CA ILE A 28 -4.78 -3.95 3.48
C ILE A 28 -6.05 -3.14 3.17
N ILE A 29 -5.88 -1.86 2.85
CA ILE A 29 -6.91 -1.01 2.27
C ILE A 29 -6.41 -0.49 0.93
N THR A 30 -7.22 -0.59 -0.14
CA THR A 30 -6.81 -0.15 -1.48
C THR A 30 -7.62 1.03 -1.98
N ASP A 31 -7.00 1.88 -2.81
CA ASP A 31 -7.64 3.02 -3.46
C ASP A 31 -8.22 4.05 -2.46
N ALA A 32 -7.53 4.27 -1.34
CA ALA A 32 -7.85 5.36 -0.43
C ALA A 32 -7.73 6.71 -1.15
N VAL A 33 -8.71 7.58 -0.93
CA VAL A 33 -8.73 8.96 -1.44
C VAL A 33 -8.39 9.98 -0.36
N ASP A 34 -8.40 9.58 0.91
CA ASP A 34 -7.92 10.36 2.04
C ASP A 34 -7.45 9.41 3.15
N VAL A 35 -6.53 9.87 4.00
CA VAL A 35 -6.04 9.14 5.18
C VAL A 35 -5.87 10.11 6.33
N ARG A 36 -6.58 9.85 7.43
CA ARG A 36 -6.54 10.68 8.65
C ARG A 36 -6.14 9.88 9.87
N ALA A 37 -5.56 10.56 10.86
CA ALA A 37 -5.31 9.95 12.17
C ALA A 37 -6.64 9.58 12.86
N GLY A 38 -6.61 8.50 13.63
CA GLY A 38 -7.74 8.03 14.45
C GLY A 38 -7.25 7.35 15.72
N GLU A 39 -8.12 7.22 16.72
CA GLU A 39 -7.80 6.70 18.06
C GLU A 39 -7.20 5.27 18.02
N GLY A 40 -7.59 4.47 17.04
CA GLY A 40 -7.10 3.09 16.84
C GLY A 40 -6.15 2.92 15.65
N GLY A 41 -5.56 4.01 15.14
CA GLY A 41 -4.72 4.02 13.95
C GLY A 41 -5.35 4.76 12.76
N PRO A 42 -4.66 4.82 11.61
CA PRO A 42 -5.10 5.55 10.43
C PRO A 42 -6.46 5.07 9.91
N VAL A 43 -7.34 6.02 9.62
CA VAL A 43 -8.63 5.80 8.96
C VAL A 43 -8.51 6.26 7.52
N ALA A 44 -8.80 5.37 6.58
CA ALA A 44 -8.77 5.64 5.16
C ALA A 44 -10.18 5.84 4.62
N THR A 45 -10.40 6.92 3.89
CA THR A 45 -11.65 7.16 3.17
C THR A 45 -11.54 6.60 1.76
N GLN A 46 -12.55 5.88 1.30
CA GLN A 46 -12.59 5.28 -0.04
C GLN A 46 -13.91 5.60 -0.75
N SER A 47 -13.83 5.77 -2.06
CA SER A 47 -15.00 5.83 -2.95
C SER A 47 -15.24 4.45 -3.55
N VAL A 48 -16.39 3.84 -3.27
CA VAL A 48 -16.69 2.44 -3.62
C VAL A 48 -18.01 2.31 -4.37
N PHE A 49 -18.22 1.16 -5.02
CA PHE A 49 -19.38 0.88 -5.89
C PHE A 49 -19.63 2.01 -6.91
N ALA A 50 -18.66 2.25 -7.79
CA ALA A 50 -18.71 3.29 -8.82
C ALA A 50 -19.02 4.69 -8.25
N ALA A 51 -18.37 5.04 -7.13
CA ALA A 51 -18.55 6.28 -6.39
C ALA A 51 -19.94 6.55 -5.81
N SER A 52 -20.78 5.51 -5.73
CA SER A 52 -22.11 5.64 -5.10
C SER A 52 -22.04 5.66 -3.57
N TYR A 53 -20.93 5.22 -2.99
CA TYR A 53 -20.72 5.23 -1.55
C TYR A 53 -19.32 5.74 -1.21
N THR A 54 -19.26 6.40 -0.05
CA THR A 54 -18.01 6.74 0.63
C THR A 54 -17.93 5.92 1.91
N VAL A 55 -16.81 5.26 2.14
CA VAL A 55 -16.58 4.45 3.35
C VAL A 55 -15.34 4.93 4.07
N ASP A 56 -15.42 4.91 5.40
CA ASP A 56 -14.28 5.10 6.29
C ASP A 56 -13.86 3.74 6.85
N SER A 57 -12.65 3.31 6.50
CA SER A 57 -12.13 1.99 6.78
C SER A 57 -10.89 2.07 7.66
N ARG A 58 -10.71 1.11 8.57
CA ARG A 58 -9.50 0.94 9.38
C ARG A 58 -9.04 -0.51 9.37
N VAL A 59 -7.73 -0.73 9.22
CA VAL A 59 -7.13 -2.05 9.41
C VAL A 59 -7.18 -2.42 10.89
N SER A 60 -7.72 -3.59 11.23
CA SER A 60 -7.87 -4.05 12.62
C SER A 60 -6.74 -4.93 13.13
N THR A 61 -5.85 -5.39 12.26
CA THR A 61 -4.79 -6.37 12.58
C THR A 61 -3.49 -5.97 11.89
N GLY A 62 -2.38 -5.92 12.65
CA GLY A 62 -1.04 -5.64 12.12
C GLY A 62 -0.79 -4.17 11.77
N VAL A 63 0.31 -3.92 11.05
CA VAL A 63 0.70 -2.59 10.56
C VAL A 63 -0.10 -2.24 9.30
N PRO A 64 -0.99 -1.23 9.30
CA PRO A 64 -1.84 -0.94 8.16
C PRO A 64 -1.05 -0.74 6.86
N VAL A 65 -1.40 -1.48 5.81
CA VAL A 65 -0.88 -1.24 4.45
C VAL A 65 -1.99 -0.59 3.63
N ILE A 66 -1.76 0.63 3.16
CA ILE A 66 -2.79 1.43 2.50
C ILE A 66 -2.28 1.88 1.13
N THR A 67 -3.03 1.57 0.07
CA THR A 67 -2.75 2.17 -1.24
C THR A 67 -3.56 3.44 -1.45
N VAL A 68 -2.89 4.53 -1.84
CA VAL A 68 -3.51 5.85 -2.02
C VAL A 68 -3.67 6.13 -3.51
N LYS A 69 -4.88 6.52 -3.92
CA LYS A 69 -5.19 6.81 -5.32
C LYS A 69 -4.36 8.01 -5.80
N PRO A 70 -3.73 7.93 -6.99
CA PRO A 70 -3.01 9.07 -7.55
C PRO A 70 -3.90 10.31 -7.66
N ASN A 71 -3.31 11.49 -7.43
CA ASN A 71 -3.97 12.79 -7.48
C ASN A 71 -5.08 13.01 -6.43
N SER A 72 -5.18 12.16 -5.41
CA SER A 72 -6.13 12.36 -4.30
C SER A 72 -5.71 13.46 -3.33
N VAL A 73 -4.40 13.74 -3.23
CA VAL A 73 -3.85 14.80 -2.38
C VAL A 73 -2.84 15.59 -3.21
N ALA A 74 -2.86 16.92 -3.08
CA ALA A 74 -1.86 17.78 -3.68
C ALA A 74 -0.59 17.77 -2.80
N PRO A 75 0.61 17.53 -3.36
CA PRO A 75 1.84 17.61 -2.60
C PRO A 75 2.12 19.06 -2.19
N GLU A 76 2.53 19.24 -0.93
CA GLU A 76 3.01 20.52 -0.40
C GLU A 76 4.51 20.41 -0.11
N ALA A 77 5.26 21.46 -0.43
CA ALA A 77 6.68 21.51 -0.12
C ALA A 77 6.89 21.65 1.39
N ALA A 78 7.54 20.67 1.99
CA ALA A 78 7.94 20.69 3.39
C ALA A 78 9.46 20.54 3.51
N PRO A 79 10.14 21.29 4.39
CA PRO A 79 11.56 21.09 4.63
C PRO A 79 11.79 19.70 5.23
N ALA A 80 12.63 18.90 4.56
CA ALA A 80 13.00 17.57 5.00
C ALA A 80 14.50 17.36 4.84
N ALA A 81 15.18 17.01 5.93
CA ALA A 81 16.56 16.53 5.91
C ALA A 81 16.53 15.01 6.07
N GLY A 82 16.18 14.30 5.00
CA GLY A 82 16.23 12.83 4.99
C GLY A 82 17.67 12.34 5.12
N ALA A 83 17.89 11.28 5.89
CA ALA A 83 19.15 10.56 5.90
C ALA A 83 19.20 9.57 4.73
N VAL A 84 20.35 9.46 4.07
CA VAL A 84 20.56 8.46 3.01
C VAL A 84 21.07 7.17 3.65
N GLU A 85 20.32 6.09 3.45
CA GLU A 85 20.69 4.74 3.88
C GLU A 85 20.74 3.83 2.65
N ASN A 86 21.89 3.19 2.41
CA ASN A 86 22.04 2.26 1.29
C ASN A 86 21.61 0.86 1.73
N VAL A 87 20.58 0.32 1.07
CA VAL A 87 20.09 -1.04 1.31
C VAL A 87 20.47 -1.93 0.12
N SER A 88 21.30 -2.94 0.36
CA SER A 88 21.62 -3.97 -0.63
C SER A 88 20.52 -5.03 -0.69
N VAL A 89 19.97 -5.27 -1.87
CA VAL A 89 18.93 -6.30 -2.09
C VAL A 89 19.46 -7.35 -3.06
N GLU A 90 19.51 -8.60 -2.61
CA GLU A 90 19.82 -9.75 -3.47
C GLU A 90 18.53 -10.41 -3.96
N PHE A 91 18.43 -10.65 -5.26
CA PHE A 91 17.28 -11.31 -5.85
C PHE A 91 17.51 -12.82 -5.95
N THR A 92 16.68 -13.60 -5.25
CA THR A 92 16.77 -15.07 -5.23
C THR A 92 15.95 -15.69 -6.37
N GLY A 93 16.36 -15.47 -7.62
CA GLY A 93 15.81 -16.15 -8.80
C GLY A 93 14.28 -16.07 -8.97
N ASN A 94 13.72 -16.97 -9.78
CA ASN A 94 12.28 -16.99 -10.06
C ASN A 94 11.51 -17.63 -8.91
N ALA A 95 10.51 -16.90 -8.38
CA ALA A 95 9.61 -17.42 -7.35
C ALA A 95 8.67 -18.52 -7.84
N ALA A 96 8.58 -18.76 -9.16
CA ALA A 96 7.72 -19.75 -9.77
C ALA A 96 8.53 -20.74 -10.63
N LYS A 97 8.15 -22.02 -10.55
CA LYS A 97 8.69 -23.08 -11.40
C LYS A 97 7.85 -23.18 -12.68
N VAL A 98 8.49 -23.00 -13.83
CA VAL A 98 7.86 -23.29 -15.13
C VAL A 98 7.83 -24.81 -15.32
N VAL A 99 6.64 -25.39 -15.41
CA VAL A 99 6.46 -26.84 -15.60
C VAL A 99 6.38 -27.25 -17.07
N SER A 100 5.81 -26.40 -17.92
CA SER A 100 5.76 -26.56 -19.37
C SER A 100 5.43 -25.21 -20.04
N ARG A 101 5.72 -25.07 -21.34
CA ARG A 101 5.34 -23.90 -22.15
C ARG A 101 5.01 -24.36 -23.56
N THR A 102 3.86 -23.95 -24.09
CA THR A 102 3.54 -24.14 -25.51
C THR A 102 4.16 -23.00 -26.32
N PRO A 103 4.98 -23.28 -27.35
CA PRO A 103 5.49 -22.26 -28.26
C PRO A 103 4.33 -21.50 -28.92
N ARG A 104 4.54 -20.20 -29.17
CA ARG A 104 3.57 -19.37 -29.89
C ARG A 104 3.74 -19.52 -31.40
#